data_AF-A0A6A2YR60-F1
#
_entry.id   AF-A0A6A2YR60-F1
#
_cell.length_a   1.000
_cell.length_b   1.000
_cell.length_c   1.000
_cell.angle_alpha   90.00
_cell.angle_beta   90.00
_cell.angle_gamma   90.00
#
_symmetry.space_group_name_H-M   'P 1'
#
loop_
_entity.id
_entity.type
_entity.pdbx_description
1 polymer ?
#
loop_
_entity_poly.entity_id
_entity_poly.type
_entity_poly.pdbx_seq_one_letter_code
_entity_poly.pdbx_strand_id
1 'polypeptide(L)'
;MKFFWGLYLHSFPVFLALSNGLAGPPGSGKSTLAFEVTQRINKLWFHRACASDPQVKPPDVAIVIPMDGFHLYRSQLDAMENPKEAHARRGAPWTFDPMLLLNCLKNLRDQGSVYAPSFNHGVGDPVEDDIFVSLQHKVAIVEGNYLLSEEGVWKEISSIFDEKWFIDVDLGTAMQRVLERHISTGKPPDVAQWRVNYNDRPNAEFIMKSKKNADLKQIGEGDVNVITLILEMSTLVTLGENYRLYARSHFVKAIELGVILVLYASYSPLAKDSFVYIAMTISSWFLVVSWIMSPFVFNPSGFDWLKTVYDFDDFMNWIWCKGGALAEANKSWEIWWYEEQDHLRTTGLWGKLLEIILDLRFFFFQYGIVYQLGIANHSTNVGVYLLSWI
;
A
#
# COMPACT_ATOMS: atom_id res chain seq x y z
N MET A 1 -18.14 -2.08 -8.20
CA MET A 1 -17.20 -0.96 -7.99
C MET A 1 -15.85 -1.35 -7.36
N LYS A 2 -15.72 -2.51 -6.67
CA LYS A 2 -14.43 -3.02 -6.15
C LYS A 2 -13.51 -3.67 -7.21
N PHE A 3 -14.02 -3.91 -8.42
CA PHE A 3 -13.32 -4.56 -9.53
C PHE A 3 -12.56 -3.58 -10.44
N PHE A 4 -12.79 -2.28 -10.28
CA PHE A 4 -12.21 -1.25 -11.17
C PHE A 4 -10.79 -0.84 -10.76
N TRP A 5 -10.44 -0.93 -9.48
CA TRP A 5 -9.18 -0.44 -8.93
C TRP A 5 -7.95 -1.26 -9.34
N GLY A 6 -8.08 -2.59 -9.41
CA GLY A 6 -7.00 -3.47 -9.88
C GLY A 6 -6.69 -3.34 -11.38
N LEU A 7 -7.66 -2.90 -12.19
CA LEU A 7 -7.50 -2.64 -13.63
C LEU A 7 -7.05 -1.19 -13.93
N TYR A 8 -7.42 -0.23 -13.07
CA TYR A 8 -7.11 1.19 -13.27
C TYR A 8 -5.62 1.53 -13.16
N LEU A 9 -4.89 0.83 -12.29
CA LEU A 9 -3.44 1.05 -12.10
C LEU A 9 -2.56 0.32 -13.13
N HIS A 10 -3.11 -0.68 -13.84
CA HIS A 10 -2.35 -1.55 -14.74
C HIS A 10 -2.48 -1.20 -16.22
N SER A 11 -3.39 -0.29 -16.58
CA SER A 11 -3.69 0.04 -17.98
C SER A 11 -2.94 1.25 -18.53
N PHE A 12 -2.09 1.91 -17.74
CA PHE A 12 -1.37 3.08 -18.22
C PHE A 12 -0.05 2.68 -18.88
N PRO A 13 0.19 3.06 -20.15
CA PRO A 13 1.55 3.15 -20.66
C PRO A 13 2.34 4.10 -19.75
N VAL A 14 3.67 4.06 -19.81
CA VAL A 14 4.65 4.74 -18.92
C VAL A 14 4.57 6.29 -18.92
N PHE A 15 3.43 6.88 -19.23
CA PHE A 15 3.14 8.31 -19.16
C PHE A 15 2.13 8.64 -18.05
N LEU A 16 2.70 9.18 -16.97
CA LEU A 16 2.21 10.20 -16.04
C LEU A 16 1.25 9.91 -14.87
N ALA A 17 1.79 10.25 -13.69
CA ALA A 17 1.24 10.99 -12.55
C ALA A 17 -0.27 10.92 -12.27
N LEU A 18 -0.65 10.01 -11.36
CA LEU A 18 -1.86 10.20 -10.55
C LEU A 18 -1.69 11.49 -9.73
N SER A 19 -2.52 12.49 -10.05
CA SER A 19 -2.62 13.74 -9.32
C SER A 19 -3.79 13.64 -8.33
N ASN A 20 -3.46 13.40 -7.07
CA ASN A 20 -4.47 13.26 -6.02
C ASN A 20 -4.63 14.59 -5.30
N GLY A 21 -5.87 15.12 -5.26
CA GLY A 21 -6.20 16.35 -4.55
C GLY A 21 -6.62 16.06 -3.11
N LEU A 22 -5.81 16.46 -2.13
CA LEU A 22 -6.11 16.34 -0.70
C LEU A 22 -6.57 17.67 -0.12
N ALA A 23 -7.85 17.77 0.24
CA ALA A 23 -8.40 18.95 0.90
C ALA A 23 -8.94 18.71 2.29
N GLY A 24 -9.09 19.82 3.02
CA GLY A 24 -9.66 19.84 4.35
C GLY A 24 -9.59 21.25 4.93
N PRO A 25 -10.37 21.55 5.98
CA PRO A 25 -10.33 22.84 6.63
C PRO A 25 -8.95 23.11 7.27
N PRO A 26 -8.55 24.37 7.50
CA PRO A 26 -7.40 24.70 8.33
C PRO A 26 -7.48 23.98 9.68
N GLY A 27 -6.38 23.35 10.11
CA GLY A 27 -6.34 22.56 11.36
C GLY A 27 -6.75 21.09 11.22
N SER A 28 -7.08 20.62 10.01
CA SER A 28 -7.43 19.22 9.74
C SER A 28 -6.27 18.22 9.78
N GLY A 29 -5.01 18.68 9.64
CA GLY A 29 -3.84 17.79 9.56
C GLY A 29 -3.47 17.32 8.16
N LYS A 30 -3.97 17.97 7.10
CA LYS A 30 -3.68 17.63 5.69
C LYS A 30 -2.19 17.47 5.36
N SER A 31 -1.33 18.39 5.83
CA SER A 31 0.12 18.34 5.58
C SER A 31 0.79 17.16 6.24
N THR A 32 0.37 16.82 7.46
CA THR A 32 0.85 15.62 8.14
C THR A 32 0.45 14.37 7.36
N LEU A 33 -0.81 14.29 6.91
CA LEU A 33 -1.29 13.14 6.15
C LEU A 33 -0.61 13.01 4.79
N ALA A 34 -0.51 14.09 4.01
CA ALA A 34 0.12 14.10 2.70
C ALA A 34 1.58 13.63 2.79
N PHE A 35 2.31 14.14 3.80
CA PHE A 35 3.67 13.74 4.08
C PHE A 35 3.79 12.27 4.46
N GLU A 36 2.97 11.80 5.42
CA GLU A 36 2.96 10.40 5.86
C GLU A 36 2.63 9.43 4.72
N VAL A 37 1.62 9.75 3.91
CA VAL A 37 1.24 8.92 2.75
C VAL A 37 2.40 8.86 1.75
N THR A 38 3.00 10.00 1.41
CA THR A 38 4.13 10.08 0.48
C THR A 38 5.34 9.29 1.00
N GLN A 39 5.70 9.46 2.27
CA GLN A 39 6.80 8.75 2.91
C GLN A 39 6.58 7.23 2.88
N ARG A 40 5.36 6.77 3.15
CA ARG A 40 5.02 5.35 3.11
C ARG A 40 5.04 4.79 1.70
N ILE A 41 4.53 5.52 0.71
CA ILE A 41 4.62 5.10 -0.71
C ILE A 41 6.08 4.96 -1.12
N ASN A 42 6.92 5.95 -0.82
CA ASN A 42 8.35 5.91 -1.16
C ASN A 42 9.08 4.74 -0.47
N LYS A 43 8.76 4.46 0.80
CA LYS A 43 9.30 3.31 1.53
C LYS A 43 8.88 1.97 0.92
N LEU A 44 7.60 1.81 0.57
CA LEU A 44 7.09 0.59 -0.06
C LEU A 44 7.68 0.38 -1.47
N TRP A 45 7.86 1.48 -2.22
CA TRP A 45 8.45 1.44 -3.55
C TRP A 45 9.92 1.04 -3.52
N PHE A 46 10.69 1.51 -2.52
CA PHE A 46 12.07 1.09 -2.29
C PHE A 46 12.20 -0.43 -2.22
N HIS A 47 11.35 -1.10 -1.44
CA HIS A 47 11.37 -2.56 -1.30
C HIS A 47 11.10 -3.31 -2.62
N ARG A 48 10.45 -2.67 -3.60
CA ARG A 48 10.20 -3.24 -4.94
C ARG A 48 11.32 -2.98 -5.93
N ALA A 49 11.96 -1.80 -5.87
CA ALA A 49 12.98 -1.38 -6.83
C ALA A 49 14.38 -1.98 -6.55
N CYS A 50 14.61 -2.53 -5.35
CA CYS A 50 15.89 -3.13 -4.96
C CYS A 50 16.15 -4.51 -5.61
N ALA A 51 16.25 -4.51 -6.93
CA ALA A 51 17.07 -5.44 -7.74
C ALA A 51 18.44 -4.83 -8.12
N SER A 52 18.66 -3.54 -7.84
CA SER A 52 19.89 -2.81 -8.17
C SER A 52 20.56 -2.26 -6.90
N ASP A 53 21.87 -2.52 -6.79
CA ASP A 53 22.86 -2.04 -5.81
C ASP A 53 22.37 -1.49 -4.44
N PRO A 54 22.65 -2.18 -3.31
CA PRO A 54 22.33 -1.71 -1.95
C PRO A 54 22.91 -0.34 -1.56
N GLN A 55 23.90 0.19 -2.31
CA GLN A 55 24.50 1.50 -2.03
C GLN A 55 23.75 2.68 -2.67
N VAL A 56 22.83 2.45 -3.60
CA VAL A 56 22.10 3.52 -4.30
C VAL A 56 20.67 3.60 -3.77
N LYS A 57 20.34 4.67 -3.04
CA LYS A 57 18.94 4.97 -2.70
C LYS A 57 18.20 5.28 -4.00
N PRO A 58 17.18 4.50 -4.41
CA PRO A 58 16.36 4.81 -5.57
C PRO A 58 15.65 6.15 -5.33
N PRO A 59 15.37 6.88 -6.42
CA PRO A 59 14.65 8.15 -6.32
C PRO A 59 13.24 7.94 -5.75
N ASP A 60 12.75 8.94 -5.03
CA ASP A 60 11.39 8.97 -4.52
C ASP A 60 10.39 8.92 -5.68
N VAL A 61 9.33 8.10 -5.53
CA VAL A 61 8.32 7.88 -6.56
C VAL A 61 7.06 8.73 -6.33
N ALA A 62 6.88 9.21 -5.11
CA ALA A 62 5.79 10.07 -4.68
C ALA A 62 6.33 11.39 -4.15
N ILE A 63 5.62 12.47 -4.44
CA ILE A 63 5.95 13.83 -4.01
C ILE A 63 4.68 14.60 -3.62
N VAL A 64 4.82 15.55 -2.69
CA VAL A 64 3.75 16.46 -2.26
C VAL A 64 3.94 17.82 -2.93
N ILE A 65 2.85 18.39 -3.46
CA ILE A 65 2.80 19.76 -3.97
C ILE A 65 1.84 20.56 -3.07
N PRO A 66 2.36 21.44 -2.19
CA PRO A 66 1.53 22.25 -1.32
C PRO A 66 0.93 23.43 -2.09
N MET A 67 -0.40 23.56 -2.02
CA MET A 67 -1.13 24.71 -2.55
C MET A 67 -0.68 26.04 -1.92
N ASP A 68 -0.12 26.01 -0.71
CA ASP A 68 0.35 27.20 -0.02
C ASP A 68 1.46 27.93 -0.81
N GLY A 69 2.20 27.26 -1.70
CA GLY A 69 3.14 27.93 -2.60
C GLY A 69 2.49 28.89 -3.61
N PHE A 70 1.18 28.80 -3.81
CA PHE A 70 0.44 29.59 -4.79
C PHE A 70 -0.30 30.78 -4.15
N HIS A 71 0.12 31.23 -2.96
CA HIS A 71 -0.37 32.49 -2.39
C HIS A 71 0.06 33.67 -3.26
N LEU A 72 -0.76 34.72 -3.29
CA LEU A 72 -0.30 36.01 -3.78
C LEU A 72 0.80 36.55 -2.86
N TYR A 73 1.76 37.22 -3.47
CA TYR A 73 2.84 37.92 -2.79
C TYR A 73 2.30 39.04 -1.92
N ARG A 74 2.94 39.33 -0.78
CA ARG A 74 2.56 40.48 0.05
C ARG A 74 2.51 41.79 -0.73
N SER A 75 3.46 42.00 -1.64
CA SER A 75 3.49 43.17 -2.54
C SER A 75 2.28 43.25 -3.47
N GLN A 76 1.72 42.11 -3.89
CA GLN A 76 0.48 42.07 -4.67
C GLN A 76 -0.74 42.35 -3.80
N LEU A 77 -0.75 41.86 -2.55
CA LEU A 77 -1.80 42.19 -1.58
C LEU A 77 -1.78 43.69 -1.23
N ASP A 78 -0.60 44.30 -1.16
CA ASP A 78 -0.41 45.74 -0.93
C ASP A 78 -0.97 46.61 -2.07
N ALA A 79 -1.04 46.06 -3.29
CA ALA A 79 -1.57 46.74 -4.46
C ALA A 79 -3.09 46.56 -4.66
N MET A 80 -3.77 45.77 -3.82
CA MET A 80 -5.22 45.60 -3.88
C MET A 80 -5.98 46.84 -3.41
N GLU A 81 -7.26 46.96 -3.76
CA GLU A 81 -8.11 48.09 -3.35
C GLU A 81 -8.17 48.28 -1.83
N ASN A 82 -8.14 47.19 -1.07
CA ASN A 82 -8.10 47.22 0.39
C ASN A 82 -6.98 46.31 0.94
N PRO A 83 -5.75 46.82 1.03
CA PRO A 83 -4.59 46.04 1.50
C PRO A 83 -4.74 45.52 2.92
N LYS A 84 -5.35 46.32 3.82
CA LYS A 84 -5.56 45.92 5.21
C LYS A 84 -6.44 44.68 5.31
N GLU A 85 -7.53 44.65 4.54
CA GLU A 85 -8.41 43.48 4.47
C GLU A 85 -7.71 42.29 3.79
N ALA A 86 -6.94 42.52 2.72
CA ALA A 86 -6.15 41.49 2.04
C ALA A 86 -5.17 40.77 2.98
N HIS A 87 -4.45 41.51 3.81
CA HIS A 87 -3.55 40.92 4.81
C HIS A 87 -4.32 40.27 5.97
N ALA A 88 -5.44 40.84 6.41
CA ALA A 88 -6.26 40.28 7.48
C ALA A 88 -6.91 38.95 7.08
N ARG A 89 -7.33 38.84 5.81
CA ARG A 89 -7.99 37.68 5.21
C ARG A 89 -7.04 36.75 4.45
N ARG A 90 -5.71 36.91 4.61
CA ARG A 90 -4.73 36.06 3.93
C ARG A 90 -4.97 34.58 4.24
N GLY A 91 -5.03 33.76 3.20
CA GLY A 91 -5.48 32.38 3.24
C GLY A 91 -6.94 32.19 2.78
N ALA A 92 -7.67 33.26 2.48
CA ALA A 92 -8.95 33.24 1.76
C ALA A 92 -8.75 32.90 0.27
N PRO A 93 -9.75 32.33 -0.44
CA PRO A 93 -9.56 31.83 -1.81
C PRO A 93 -9.09 32.89 -2.82
N TRP A 94 -9.45 34.16 -2.62
CA TRP A 94 -9.05 35.28 -3.48
C TRP A 94 -7.65 35.84 -3.16
N THR A 95 -6.97 35.31 -2.14
CA THR A 95 -5.58 35.65 -1.79
C THR A 95 -4.57 34.66 -2.37
N PHE A 96 -5.02 33.77 -3.23
CA PHE A 96 -4.22 32.82 -4.01
C PHE A 96 -4.28 33.15 -5.50
N ASP A 97 -3.30 32.65 -6.24
CA ASP A 97 -3.34 32.59 -7.70
C ASP A 97 -3.75 31.18 -8.18
N PRO A 98 -5.05 30.92 -8.37
CA PRO A 98 -5.51 29.63 -8.86
C PRO A 98 -5.11 29.37 -10.32
N MET A 99 -4.86 30.42 -11.12
CA MET A 99 -4.43 30.24 -12.51
C MET A 99 -3.00 29.70 -12.57
N LEU A 100 -2.12 30.17 -11.68
CA LEU A 100 -0.77 29.64 -11.55
C LEU A 100 -0.78 28.15 -11.18
N LEU A 101 -1.59 27.75 -10.20
CA LEU A 101 -1.75 26.35 -9.83
C LEU A 101 -2.33 25.52 -10.99
N LEU A 102 -3.37 26.01 -11.66
CA LEU A 102 -3.97 25.33 -12.80
C LEU A 102 -2.95 25.07 -13.92
N ASN A 103 -2.15 26.08 -14.26
CA ASN A 103 -1.11 25.95 -15.27
C ASN A 103 0.01 25.00 -14.84
N CYS A 104 0.40 25.04 -13.57
CA CYS A 104 1.37 24.09 -13.01
C CYS A 104 0.89 22.64 -13.15
N LEU A 105 -0.38 22.36 -12.82
CA LEU A 105 -0.94 21.01 -12.92
C LEU A 105 -1.14 20.55 -14.38
N LYS A 106 -1.54 21.45 -15.28
CA LYS A 106 -1.61 21.16 -16.72
C LYS A 106 -0.23 20.83 -17.28
N ASN A 107 0.79 21.64 -16.97
CA ASN A 107 2.16 21.38 -17.38
C ASN A 107 2.68 20.06 -16.81
N LEU A 108 2.38 19.77 -15.54
CA LEU A 108 2.72 18.49 -14.93
C LEU A 108 2.09 17.34 -15.72
N ARG A 109 0.81 17.44 -16.11
CA ARG A 109 0.08 16.41 -16.88
C ARG A 109 0.54 16.29 -18.34
N ASP A 110 0.98 17.37 -18.96
CA ASP A 110 1.36 17.34 -20.37
C ASP A 110 2.83 16.94 -20.57
N GLN A 111 3.72 17.43 -19.69
CA GLN A 111 5.17 17.28 -19.82
C GLN A 111 5.75 16.22 -18.88
N GLY A 112 5.03 15.87 -17.80
CA GLY A 112 5.48 14.92 -16.79
C GLY A 112 6.54 15.44 -15.83
N SER A 113 6.94 16.71 -15.97
CA SER A 113 7.79 17.41 -15.02
C SER A 113 7.40 18.87 -14.92
N VAL A 114 7.50 19.44 -13.72
CA VAL A 114 7.20 20.85 -13.47
C VAL A 114 7.98 21.37 -12.27
N TYR A 115 8.33 22.66 -12.29
CA TYR A 115 8.73 23.38 -11.10
C TYR A 115 7.51 24.01 -10.45
N ALA A 116 7.33 23.76 -9.15
CA ALA A 116 6.24 24.31 -8.36
C ALA A 116 6.81 25.19 -7.24
N PRO A 117 6.14 26.29 -6.89
CA PRO A 117 6.54 27.12 -5.77
C PRO A 117 6.29 26.41 -4.43
N SER A 118 7.12 26.69 -3.44
CA SER A 118 6.86 26.37 -2.04
C SER A 118 6.44 27.63 -1.27
N PHE A 119 6.15 27.50 0.03
CA PHE A 119 5.80 28.62 0.88
C PHE A 119 6.74 28.73 2.08
N ASN A 120 7.41 29.87 2.22
CA ASN A 120 8.27 30.12 3.37
C ASN A 120 7.46 30.80 4.48
N HIS A 121 7.15 30.08 5.57
CA HIS A 121 6.38 30.64 6.68
C HIS A 121 7.11 31.73 7.49
N GLY A 122 8.46 31.77 7.45
CA GLY A 122 9.25 32.79 8.14
C GLY A 122 9.20 34.15 7.43
N VAL A 123 9.38 34.14 6.11
CA VAL A 123 9.19 35.34 5.27
C VAL A 123 7.71 35.66 5.12
N GLY A 124 6.90 34.62 4.97
CA GLY A 124 5.47 34.67 4.70
C GLY A 124 5.18 35.01 3.24
N ASP A 125 5.97 34.51 2.29
CA ASP A 125 5.72 34.63 0.85
C ASP A 125 6.14 33.34 0.12
N PRO A 126 5.64 33.11 -1.11
CA PRO A 126 6.08 32.02 -1.97
C PRO A 126 7.58 32.03 -2.28
N VAL A 127 8.14 30.85 -2.53
CA VAL A 127 9.48 30.66 -3.09
C VAL A 127 9.32 29.94 -4.43
N GLU A 128 9.62 30.64 -5.52
CA GLU A 128 9.51 30.10 -6.87
C GLU A 128 10.50 28.96 -7.11
N ASP A 129 10.11 28.02 -7.98
CA ASP A 129 10.93 26.91 -8.46
C ASP A 129 11.57 26.02 -7.37
N ASP A 130 11.02 26.02 -6.16
CA ASP A 130 11.59 25.31 -5.01
C ASP A 130 11.30 23.80 -5.02
N ILE A 131 10.17 23.38 -5.62
CA ILE A 131 9.76 21.98 -5.69
C ILE A 131 9.86 21.50 -7.13
N PHE A 132 10.82 20.62 -7.42
CA PHE A 132 10.95 20.00 -8.73
C PHE A 132 10.27 18.63 -8.77
N VAL A 133 9.18 18.56 -9.53
CA VAL A 133 8.53 17.29 -9.87
C VAL A 133 9.12 16.79 -11.17
N SER A 134 9.87 15.69 -11.11
CA SER A 134 10.46 15.03 -12.28
C SER A 134 9.64 13.81 -12.75
N LEU A 135 9.93 13.33 -13.96
CA LEU A 135 9.32 12.15 -14.60
C LEU A 135 9.44 10.84 -13.81
N GLN A 136 10.35 10.79 -12.83
CA GLN A 136 10.50 9.64 -11.95
C GLN A 136 9.36 9.54 -10.93
N HIS A 137 8.77 10.67 -10.56
CA HIS A 137 7.62 10.69 -9.66
C HIS A 137 6.40 10.20 -10.42
N LYS A 138 5.81 9.10 -9.95
CA LYS A 138 4.60 8.50 -10.49
C LYS A 138 3.35 8.94 -9.74
N VAL A 139 3.51 9.49 -8.54
CA VAL A 139 2.41 9.98 -7.70
C VAL A 139 2.71 11.40 -7.26
N ALA A 140 1.79 12.33 -7.55
CA ALA A 140 1.85 13.69 -7.06
C ALA A 140 0.61 13.95 -6.18
N ILE A 141 0.84 14.17 -4.89
CA ILE A 141 -0.22 14.51 -3.94
C ILE A 141 -0.27 16.03 -3.82
N VAL A 142 -1.32 16.63 -4.36
CA VAL A 142 -1.54 18.07 -4.27
C VAL A 142 -2.38 18.33 -3.03
N GLU A 143 -1.85 19.07 -2.07
CA GLU A 143 -2.57 19.34 -0.82
C GLU A 143 -2.97 20.81 -0.69
N GLY A 144 -4.18 21.08 -0.22
CA GLY A 144 -4.67 22.45 -0.18
C GLY A 144 -6.10 22.59 0.31
N ASN A 145 -6.45 23.79 0.75
CA ASN A 145 -7.77 24.04 1.32
C ASN A 145 -8.90 24.02 0.26
N TYR A 146 -8.65 24.60 -0.92
CA TYR A 146 -9.69 24.94 -1.89
C TYR A 146 -9.73 24.02 -3.13
N LEU A 147 -8.96 22.93 -3.12
CA LEU A 147 -8.77 22.03 -4.27
C LEU A 147 -10.05 21.36 -4.79
N LEU A 148 -11.10 21.27 -3.96
CA LEU A 148 -12.39 20.64 -4.29
C LEU A 148 -13.51 21.68 -4.47
N SER A 149 -13.18 22.98 -4.47
CA SER A 149 -14.18 24.05 -4.63
C SER A 149 -14.77 24.05 -6.05
N GLU A 150 -16.07 24.33 -6.17
CA GLU A 150 -16.77 24.43 -7.47
C GLU A 150 -16.81 25.87 -8.01
N GLU A 151 -16.09 26.80 -7.38
CA GLU A 151 -16.12 28.23 -7.74
C GLU A 151 -14.98 28.61 -8.68
N GLY A 152 -15.32 29.18 -9.84
CA GLY A 152 -14.36 29.73 -10.80
C GLY A 152 -13.28 28.72 -11.22
N VAL A 153 -12.03 29.19 -11.22
CA VAL A 153 -10.84 28.41 -11.63
C VAL A 153 -10.62 27.18 -10.74
N TRP A 154 -11.06 27.20 -9.47
CA TRP A 154 -10.93 26.04 -8.58
C TRP A 154 -11.71 24.83 -9.08
N LYS A 155 -12.82 25.06 -9.80
CA LYS A 155 -13.59 23.98 -10.42
C LYS A 155 -12.78 23.28 -11.52
N GLU A 156 -12.03 24.04 -12.31
CA GLU A 156 -11.14 23.49 -13.33
C GLU A 156 -9.99 22.70 -12.69
N ILE A 157 -9.37 23.24 -11.63
CA ILE A 157 -8.35 22.52 -10.85
C ILE A 157 -8.92 21.20 -10.32
N SER A 158 -10.11 21.23 -9.72
CA SER A 158 -10.77 20.05 -9.17
C SER A 158 -11.02 18.97 -10.23
N SER A 159 -11.29 19.36 -11.48
CA SER A 159 -11.51 18.44 -12.60
C SER A 159 -10.25 17.79 -13.16
N ILE A 160 -9.06 18.31 -12.80
CA ILE A 160 -7.79 17.71 -13.21
C ILE A 160 -7.47 16.48 -12.35
N PHE A 161 -7.81 16.49 -11.06
CA PHE A 161 -7.45 15.41 -10.16
C PHE A 161 -8.09 14.07 -10.54
N ASP A 162 -7.29 13.02 -10.45
CA ASP A 162 -7.71 11.64 -10.70
C ASP A 162 -8.51 11.10 -9.50
N GLU A 163 -8.06 11.45 -8.29
CA GLU A 163 -8.79 11.22 -7.05
C GLU A 163 -8.85 12.47 -6.18
N LYS A 164 -10.01 12.69 -5.55
CA LYS A 164 -10.24 13.80 -4.62
C LYS A 164 -10.51 13.27 -3.22
N TRP A 165 -9.61 13.56 -2.29
CA TRP A 165 -9.69 13.16 -0.89
C TRP A 165 -10.05 14.36 -0.02
N PHE A 166 -10.93 14.14 0.95
CA PHE A 166 -11.30 15.17 1.93
C PHE A 166 -11.13 14.68 3.35
N ILE A 167 -10.37 15.43 4.15
CA ILE A 167 -10.21 15.20 5.58
C ILE A 167 -11.37 15.86 6.31
N ASP A 168 -12.31 15.02 6.72
CA ASP A 168 -13.48 15.44 7.49
C ASP A 168 -13.15 15.49 8.98
N VAL A 169 -13.02 16.72 9.50
CA VAL A 169 -12.83 16.99 10.92
C VAL A 169 -13.96 17.91 11.38
N ASP A 170 -14.45 17.68 12.58
CA ASP A 170 -15.39 18.61 13.22
C ASP A 170 -14.82 20.04 13.20
N LEU A 171 -15.64 21.00 12.77
CA LEU A 171 -15.22 22.40 12.59
C LEU A 171 -14.74 23.01 13.91
N GLY A 172 -15.40 22.71 15.02
CA GLY A 172 -15.00 23.20 16.34
C GLY A 172 -13.62 22.70 16.74
N THR A 173 -13.40 21.40 16.55
CA THR A 173 -12.10 20.74 16.79
C THR A 173 -10.99 21.30 15.90
N ALA A 174 -11.25 21.47 14.60
CA ALA A 174 -10.29 22.06 13.67
C ALA A 174 -9.92 23.50 14.07
N MET A 175 -10.91 24.32 14.44
CA MET A 175 -10.66 25.71 14.87
C MET A 175 -9.92 25.79 16.21
N GLN A 176 -10.16 24.86 17.13
CA GLN A 176 -9.39 24.75 18.37
C GLN A 176 -7.90 24.46 18.08
N ARG A 177 -7.61 23.53 17.16
CA ARG A 177 -6.22 23.25 16.72
C ARG A 177 -5.56 24.46 16.07
N VAL A 178 -6.31 25.21 15.25
CA VAL A 178 -5.80 26.44 14.63
C VAL A 178 -5.50 27.51 15.68
N LEU A 179 -6.36 27.67 16.69
CA LEU A 179 -6.15 28.58 17.81
C LEU A 179 -4.87 28.22 18.56
N GLU A 180 -4.73 26.97 18.98
CA GLU A 180 -3.54 26.46 19.67
C GLU A 180 -2.27 26.67 18.86
N ARG A 181 -2.33 26.48 17.54
CA ARG A 181 -1.21 26.75 16.62
C ARG A 181 -0.86 28.24 16.51
N HIS A 182 -1.84 29.14 16.50
CA HIS A 182 -1.56 30.57 16.52
C HIS A 182 -0.91 31.00 17.84
N ILE A 183 -1.33 30.41 18.96
CA ILE A 183 -0.74 30.68 20.28
C ILE A 183 0.69 30.12 20.34
N SER A 184 0.92 28.89 19.87
CA SER A 184 2.26 28.28 19.89
C SER A 184 3.27 28.98 18.98
N THR A 185 2.80 29.65 17.92
CA THR A 185 3.62 30.53 17.06
C THR A 185 3.85 31.92 17.63
N GLY A 186 3.41 32.18 18.87
CA GLY A 186 3.72 33.39 19.64
C GLY A 186 2.66 34.49 19.58
N LYS A 187 1.48 34.25 19.02
CA LYS A 187 0.40 35.26 19.01
C LYS A 187 -0.31 35.31 20.37
N PRO A 188 -0.63 36.52 20.89
CA PRO A 188 -1.47 36.66 22.07
C PRO A 188 -2.82 35.93 21.92
N PRO A 189 -3.36 35.30 22.98
CA PRO A 189 -4.58 34.49 22.89
C PRO A 189 -5.81 35.24 22.34
N ASP A 190 -5.99 36.51 22.71
CA ASP A 190 -7.06 37.38 22.24
C ASP A 190 -6.94 37.67 20.73
N VAL A 191 -5.73 37.99 20.26
CA VAL A 191 -5.43 38.21 18.84
C VAL A 191 -5.57 36.93 18.03
N ALA A 192 -5.13 35.79 18.58
CA ALA A 192 -5.27 34.48 17.96
C ALA A 192 -6.76 34.11 17.80
N GLN A 193 -7.57 34.31 18.85
CA GLN A 193 -9.01 34.06 18.81
C GLN A 193 -9.72 34.95 17.79
N TRP A 194 -9.38 36.24 17.76
CA TRP A 194 -9.92 37.16 16.76
C TRP A 194 -9.58 36.71 15.34
N ARG A 195 -8.33 36.29 15.08
CA ARG A 195 -7.90 35.80 13.77
C ARG A 195 -8.62 34.53 13.36
N VAL A 196 -8.83 33.58 14.29
CA VAL A 196 -9.61 32.36 14.02
C VAL A 196 -11.04 32.72 13.62
N ASN A 197 -11.70 33.58 14.39
CA ASN A 197 -13.08 33.95 14.14
C ASN A 197 -13.27 34.78 12.86
N TYR A 198 -12.35 35.70 12.60
CA TYR A 198 -12.45 36.64 11.48
C TYR A 198 -11.93 36.05 10.18
N ASN A 199 -10.87 35.22 10.20
CA ASN A 199 -10.22 34.69 9.01
C ASN A 199 -10.46 33.18 8.81
N ASP A 200 -9.88 32.37 9.71
CA ASP A 200 -9.76 30.92 9.51
C ASP A 200 -11.12 30.21 9.50
N ARG A 201 -12.05 30.61 10.37
CA ARG A 201 -13.38 30.00 10.49
C ARG A 201 -14.27 30.24 9.27
N PRO A 202 -14.46 31.47 8.75
CA PRO A 202 -15.20 31.66 7.50
C PRO A 202 -14.60 30.89 6.32
N ASN A 203 -13.27 30.78 6.26
CA ASN A 203 -12.60 29.98 5.24
C ASN A 203 -12.90 28.49 5.42
N ALA A 204 -12.83 27.97 6.65
CA ALA A 204 -13.18 26.61 6.96
C ALA A 204 -14.65 26.30 6.63
N GLU A 205 -15.59 27.17 6.99
CA GLU A 205 -17.02 27.04 6.66
C GLU A 205 -17.26 27.00 5.14
N PHE A 206 -16.50 27.77 4.37
CA PHE A 206 -16.50 27.70 2.92
C PHE A 206 -16.00 26.34 2.40
N ILE A 207 -14.85 25.87 2.88
CA ILE A 207 -14.23 24.60 2.47
C ILE A 207 -15.12 23.40 2.83
N MET A 208 -15.81 23.45 3.96
CA MET A 208 -16.71 22.35 4.36
C MET A 208 -17.85 22.12 3.35
N LYS A 209 -18.24 23.14 2.57
CA LYS A 209 -19.25 22.99 1.50
C LYS A 209 -18.75 22.12 0.34
N SER A 210 -17.44 22.07 0.09
CA SER A 210 -16.86 21.25 -0.99
C SER A 210 -16.68 19.78 -0.62
N LYS A 211 -16.91 19.39 0.65
CA LYS A 211 -16.82 17.99 1.12
C LYS A 211 -17.62 17.01 0.26
N LYS A 212 -18.78 17.44 -0.26
CA LYS A 212 -19.65 16.60 -1.10
C LYS A 212 -18.96 16.12 -2.39
N ASN A 213 -17.95 16.84 -2.88
CA ASN A 213 -17.24 16.62 -4.15
C ASN A 213 -16.10 15.61 -4.05
N ALA A 214 -15.76 15.16 -2.84
CA ALA A 214 -14.72 14.18 -2.60
C ALA A 214 -15.19 12.78 -2.99
N ASP A 215 -14.29 12.01 -3.58
CA ASP A 215 -14.51 10.61 -3.91
C ASP A 215 -14.35 9.74 -2.65
N LEU A 216 -13.45 10.16 -1.74
CA LEU A 216 -13.25 9.57 -0.42
C LEU A 216 -13.38 10.64 0.68
N LYS A 217 -14.33 10.41 1.60
CA LYS A 217 -14.85 11.44 2.53
C LYS A 217 -14.36 11.36 3.97
N GLN A 218 -13.61 10.32 4.36
CA GLN A 218 -13.23 10.12 5.76
C GLN A 218 -11.82 9.58 5.91
N ILE A 219 -10.93 10.47 6.36
CA ILE A 219 -9.60 10.14 6.86
C ILE A 219 -9.54 10.68 8.29
N GLY A 220 -10.24 10.03 9.21
CA GLY A 220 -10.28 10.43 10.62
C GLY A 220 -9.00 10.06 11.37
N GLU A 221 -8.62 10.87 12.35
CA GLU A 221 -7.54 10.58 13.29
C GLU A 221 -7.92 9.36 14.13
N GLY A 222 -7.32 8.21 13.82
CA GLY A 222 -7.62 6.92 14.43
C GLY A 222 -8.37 5.93 13.53
N ASP A 223 -8.76 6.32 12.31
CA ASP A 223 -9.48 5.40 11.43
C ASP A 223 -8.54 4.42 10.74
N VAL A 224 -8.89 3.15 10.93
CA VAL A 224 -8.45 1.94 10.22
C VAL A 224 -8.41 2.15 8.69
N ASN A 225 -9.05 3.18 8.14
CA ASN A 225 -9.10 3.49 6.70
C ASN A 225 -7.85 4.15 6.12
N VAL A 226 -6.99 4.85 6.87
CA VAL A 226 -5.66 5.21 6.34
C VAL A 226 -4.84 3.93 6.18
N ILE A 227 -4.97 3.01 7.13
CA ILE A 227 -4.40 1.67 7.04
C ILE A 227 -5.08 0.86 5.93
N THR A 228 -6.39 1.01 5.68
CA THR A 228 -7.10 0.33 4.56
C THR A 228 -6.71 0.90 3.20
N LEU A 229 -6.56 2.22 3.06
CA LEU A 229 -6.01 2.87 1.85
C LEU A 229 -4.55 2.47 1.64
N ILE A 230 -3.76 2.41 2.71
CA ILE A 230 -2.39 1.90 2.68
C ILE A 230 -2.38 0.40 2.43
N LEU A 231 -3.38 -0.38 2.86
CA LEU A 231 -3.53 -1.81 2.65
C LEU A 231 -4.03 -2.13 1.24
N GLU A 232 -4.85 -1.26 0.65
CA GLU A 232 -5.31 -1.30 -0.72
C GLU A 232 -4.17 -0.85 -1.66
N MET A 233 -3.40 0.18 -1.28
CA MET A 233 -2.11 0.49 -1.92
C MET A 233 -1.03 -0.55 -1.60
N SER A 234 -1.18 -1.36 -0.55
CA SER A 234 -0.36 -2.53 -0.24
C SER A 234 -0.98 -3.84 -0.72
N THR A 235 -2.05 -3.83 -1.53
CA THR A 235 -2.35 -5.00 -2.40
C THR A 235 -1.22 -5.23 -3.41
N LEU A 236 -0.27 -4.30 -3.42
CA LEU A 236 1.11 -4.42 -3.82
C LEU A 236 1.97 -5.36 -2.93
N VAL A 237 1.40 -6.26 -2.12
CA VAL A 237 2.12 -7.42 -1.55
C VAL A 237 2.84 -8.09 -2.72
N THR A 238 4.17 -8.16 -2.66
CA THR A 238 4.92 -8.80 -3.74
C THR A 238 4.47 -10.25 -3.88
N LEU A 239 4.53 -10.84 -5.08
CA LEU A 239 4.22 -12.27 -5.22
C LEU A 239 5.03 -13.08 -4.18
N GLY A 240 6.30 -12.72 -3.93
CA GLY A 240 7.14 -13.35 -2.92
C GLY A 240 6.55 -13.34 -1.50
N GLU A 241 5.93 -12.25 -1.06
CA GLU A 241 5.31 -12.17 0.27
C GLU A 241 3.99 -12.97 0.35
N ASN A 242 3.16 -12.90 -0.69
CA ASN A 242 1.94 -13.72 -0.80
C ASN A 242 2.29 -15.21 -0.86
N TYR A 243 3.31 -15.54 -1.64
CA TYR A 243 3.84 -16.88 -1.80
C TYR A 243 4.42 -17.40 -0.49
N ARG A 244 5.12 -16.57 0.29
CA ARG A 244 5.68 -16.96 1.60
C ARG A 244 4.60 -17.36 2.60
N LEU A 245 3.53 -16.56 2.71
CA LEU A 245 2.38 -16.88 3.57
C LEU A 245 1.67 -18.16 3.11
N TYR A 246 1.56 -18.33 1.80
CA TYR A 246 0.98 -19.52 1.19
C TYR A 246 1.86 -20.78 1.36
N ALA A 247 3.17 -20.62 1.30
CA ALA A 247 4.12 -21.72 1.22
C ALA A 247 4.04 -22.66 2.44
N ARG A 248 3.86 -22.08 3.64
CA ARG A 248 3.69 -22.82 4.89
C ARG A 248 2.48 -23.76 4.91
N SER A 249 1.40 -23.41 4.20
CA SER A 249 0.13 -24.12 4.33
C SER A 249 -0.11 -25.14 3.22
N HIS A 250 0.21 -24.80 1.97
CA HIS A 250 -0.20 -25.60 0.82
C HIS A 250 0.96 -25.98 -0.11
N PHE A 251 2.00 -25.15 -0.24
CA PHE A 251 3.12 -25.47 -1.15
C PHE A 251 3.90 -26.70 -0.67
N VAL A 252 4.27 -26.74 0.61
CA VAL A 252 4.97 -27.91 1.19
C VAL A 252 4.12 -29.17 1.02
N LYS A 253 2.81 -29.07 1.23
CA LYS A 253 1.87 -30.19 1.05
C LYS A 253 1.75 -30.64 -0.40
N ALA A 254 1.84 -29.72 -1.36
CA ALA A 254 1.87 -30.05 -2.77
C ALA A 254 3.14 -30.80 -3.17
N ILE A 255 4.30 -30.37 -2.66
CA ILE A 255 5.58 -31.04 -2.90
C ILE A 255 5.59 -32.44 -2.25
N GLU A 256 5.18 -32.56 -0.99
CA GLU A 256 5.06 -33.85 -0.29
C GLU A 256 4.18 -34.83 -1.08
N LEU A 257 2.98 -34.39 -1.48
CA LEU A 257 2.06 -35.21 -2.26
C LEU A 257 2.63 -35.56 -3.65
N GLY A 258 3.25 -34.60 -4.34
CA GLY A 258 3.90 -34.81 -5.63
C GLY A 258 5.01 -35.85 -5.57
N VAL A 259 5.87 -35.79 -4.55
CA VAL A 259 6.94 -36.79 -4.31
C VAL A 259 6.33 -38.16 -4.06
N ILE A 260 5.27 -38.27 -3.25
CA ILE A 260 4.58 -39.54 -2.99
C ILE A 260 4.01 -40.11 -4.30
N LEU A 261 3.40 -39.29 -5.16
CA LEU A 261 2.86 -39.74 -6.45
C LEU A 261 3.94 -40.22 -7.43
N VAL A 262 5.12 -39.60 -7.41
CA VAL A 262 6.29 -40.03 -8.19
C VAL A 262 6.84 -41.36 -7.67
N LEU A 263 6.94 -41.52 -6.36
CA LEU A 263 7.34 -42.79 -5.74
C LEU A 263 6.30 -43.89 -6.04
N TYR A 264 5.01 -43.57 -5.95
CA TYR A 264 3.93 -44.50 -6.32
C TYR A 264 4.06 -44.92 -7.79
N ALA A 265 4.34 -43.99 -8.71
CA ALA A 265 4.59 -44.31 -10.11
C ALA A 265 5.81 -45.24 -10.31
N SER A 266 6.86 -45.05 -9.50
CA SER A 266 8.12 -45.77 -9.63
C SER A 266 8.08 -47.18 -9.03
N TYR A 267 7.34 -47.38 -7.95
CA TYR A 267 7.38 -48.62 -7.15
C TYR A 267 6.09 -49.43 -7.14
N SER A 268 4.95 -48.86 -7.56
CA SER A 268 3.68 -49.58 -7.57
C SER A 268 3.58 -50.52 -8.77
N PRO A 269 3.30 -51.82 -8.58
CA PRO A 269 3.01 -52.75 -9.67
C PRO A 269 1.79 -52.33 -10.50
N LEU A 270 0.84 -51.64 -9.87
CA LEU A 270 -0.38 -51.12 -10.50
C LEU A 270 -0.10 -49.89 -11.38
N ALA A 271 1.03 -49.19 -11.16
CA ALA A 271 1.43 -48.05 -11.98
C ALA A 271 2.02 -48.45 -13.34
N LYS A 272 2.28 -49.74 -13.58
CA LYS A 272 2.80 -50.25 -14.86
C LYS A 272 1.79 -50.10 -16.00
N ASP A 273 0.49 -50.09 -15.69
CA ASP A 273 -0.55 -49.74 -16.65
C ASP A 273 -0.79 -48.23 -16.62
N SER A 274 -0.42 -47.54 -17.70
CA SER A 274 -0.49 -46.08 -17.77
C SER A 274 -1.92 -45.55 -17.62
N PHE A 275 -2.93 -46.27 -18.11
CA PHE A 275 -4.31 -45.82 -18.04
C PHE A 275 -4.84 -45.93 -16.60
N VAL A 276 -4.59 -47.05 -15.94
CA VAL A 276 -5.00 -47.26 -14.54
C VAL A 276 -4.32 -46.27 -13.61
N TYR A 277 -3.01 -46.03 -13.78
CA TYR A 277 -2.29 -45.03 -12.99
C TYR A 277 -2.91 -43.64 -13.13
N ILE A 278 -3.11 -43.18 -14.37
CA ILE A 278 -3.67 -41.84 -14.64
C ILE A 278 -5.06 -41.73 -14.04
N ALA A 279 -5.95 -42.71 -14.27
CA ALA A 279 -7.30 -42.67 -13.76
C ALA A 279 -7.36 -42.59 -12.23
N MET A 280 -6.44 -43.27 -11.53
CA MET A 280 -6.39 -43.27 -10.07
C MET A 280 -5.73 -42.03 -9.46
N THR A 281 -4.85 -41.34 -10.20
CA THR A 281 -4.00 -40.27 -9.64
C THR A 281 -4.26 -38.89 -10.21
N ILE A 282 -5.09 -38.76 -11.26
CA ILE A 282 -5.35 -37.48 -11.94
C ILE A 282 -5.91 -36.40 -11.01
N SER A 283 -6.78 -36.77 -10.05
CA SER A 283 -7.30 -35.83 -9.06
C SER A 283 -6.22 -35.34 -8.10
N SER A 284 -5.32 -36.23 -7.67
CA SER A 284 -4.19 -35.89 -6.81
C SER A 284 -3.16 -35.03 -7.54
N TRP A 285 -2.86 -35.33 -8.81
CA TRP A 285 -2.00 -34.48 -9.65
C TRP A 285 -2.62 -33.11 -9.91
N PHE A 286 -3.94 -33.04 -10.16
CA PHE A 286 -4.66 -31.78 -10.27
C PHE A 286 -4.57 -30.98 -8.97
N LEU A 287 -4.71 -31.64 -7.80
CA LEU A 287 -4.54 -31.01 -6.50
C LEU A 287 -3.13 -30.45 -6.33
N VAL A 288 -2.08 -31.23 -6.62
CA VAL A 288 -0.68 -30.79 -6.59
C VAL A 288 -0.46 -29.55 -7.45
N VAL A 289 -0.91 -29.58 -8.71
CA VAL A 289 -0.76 -28.44 -9.63
C VAL A 289 -1.55 -27.23 -9.14
N SER A 290 -2.80 -27.42 -8.70
CA SER A 290 -3.63 -26.33 -8.18
C SER A 290 -3.01 -25.69 -6.94
N TRP A 291 -2.38 -26.48 -6.07
CA TRP A 291 -1.69 -25.96 -4.89
C TRP A 291 -0.35 -25.32 -5.24
N ILE A 292 0.39 -25.75 -6.25
CA ILE A 292 1.59 -25.01 -6.66
C ILE A 292 1.20 -23.68 -7.33
N MET A 293 0.13 -23.69 -8.13
CA MET A 293 -0.28 -22.54 -8.95
C MET A 293 -1.25 -21.57 -8.26
N SER A 294 -1.76 -21.90 -7.08
CA SER A 294 -2.75 -21.10 -6.34
C SER A 294 -2.35 -19.62 -6.18
N PRO A 295 -1.08 -19.26 -5.86
CA PRO A 295 -0.65 -17.85 -5.79
C PRO A 295 -0.74 -17.10 -7.12
N PHE A 296 -0.76 -17.79 -8.26
CA PHE A 296 -0.93 -17.19 -9.58
C PHE A 296 -2.41 -17.14 -9.99
N VAL A 297 -3.16 -18.21 -9.70
CA VAL A 297 -4.56 -18.40 -10.13
C VAL A 297 -5.54 -17.57 -9.28
N PHE A 298 -5.30 -17.47 -7.97
CA PHE A 298 -6.20 -16.80 -7.04
C PHE A 298 -5.72 -15.43 -6.60
N ASN A 299 -4.63 -14.93 -7.19
CA ASN A 299 -4.25 -13.54 -7.08
C ASN A 299 -5.22 -12.69 -7.92
N PRO A 300 -5.88 -11.65 -7.36
CA PRO A 300 -6.72 -10.73 -8.14
C PRO A 300 -6.00 -10.12 -9.35
N SER A 301 -4.66 -9.99 -9.31
CA SER A 301 -3.84 -9.54 -10.45
C SER A 301 -3.47 -10.65 -11.45
N GLY A 302 -3.80 -11.91 -11.18
CA GLY A 302 -3.53 -13.07 -12.05
C GLY A 302 -4.40 -13.12 -13.32
N PHE A 303 -5.38 -12.22 -13.45
CA PHE A 303 -6.15 -12.04 -14.68
C PHE A 303 -5.49 -11.07 -15.67
N ASP A 304 -4.42 -10.39 -15.26
CA ASP A 304 -3.54 -9.63 -16.15
C ASP A 304 -2.37 -10.53 -16.59
N TRP A 305 -2.33 -10.84 -17.89
CA TRP A 305 -1.33 -11.72 -18.47
C TRP A 305 0.11 -11.18 -18.31
N LEU A 306 0.31 -9.88 -18.55
CA LEU A 306 1.65 -9.29 -18.44
C LEU A 306 2.13 -9.32 -16.99
N LYS A 307 1.23 -9.00 -16.05
CA LYS A 307 1.52 -9.08 -14.62
C LYS A 307 1.84 -10.51 -14.19
N THR A 308 1.08 -11.49 -14.67
CA THR A 308 1.31 -12.92 -14.39
C THR A 308 2.68 -13.37 -14.90
N VAL A 309 3.10 -12.92 -16.08
CA VAL A 309 4.42 -13.23 -16.65
C VAL A 309 5.54 -12.61 -15.81
N TYR A 310 5.42 -11.35 -15.39
CA TYR A 310 6.42 -10.72 -14.53
C TYR A 310 6.47 -11.35 -13.14
N ASP A 311 5.31 -11.65 -12.54
CA ASP A 311 5.22 -12.33 -11.25
C ASP A 311 5.84 -13.74 -11.34
N PHE A 312 5.63 -14.45 -12.46
CA PHE A 312 6.29 -15.73 -12.72
C PHE A 312 7.80 -15.61 -12.90
N ASP A 313 8.27 -14.57 -13.60
CA ASP A 313 9.71 -14.31 -13.75
C ASP A 313 10.35 -13.99 -12.39
N ASP A 314 9.73 -13.12 -11.58
CA ASP A 314 10.16 -12.81 -10.21
C ASP A 314 10.19 -14.07 -9.33
N PHE A 315 9.18 -14.93 -9.45
CA PHE A 315 9.14 -16.22 -8.75
C PHE A 315 10.29 -17.14 -9.18
N MET A 316 10.50 -17.29 -10.48
CA MET A 316 11.59 -18.12 -11.00
C MET A 316 12.95 -17.56 -10.57
N ASN A 317 13.12 -16.24 -10.61
CA ASN A 317 14.30 -15.58 -10.09
C ASN A 317 14.48 -15.89 -8.59
N TRP A 318 13.44 -15.83 -7.77
CA TRP A 318 13.49 -16.18 -6.34
C TRP A 318 13.86 -17.65 -6.09
N ILE A 319 13.34 -18.59 -6.90
CA ILE A 319 13.66 -20.03 -6.84
C ILE A 319 15.11 -20.31 -7.26
N TRP A 320 15.62 -19.61 -8.27
CA TRP A 320 16.95 -19.90 -8.82
C TRP A 320 18.07 -19.02 -8.24
N CYS A 321 17.73 -17.98 -7.47
CA CYS A 321 18.69 -17.14 -6.77
C CYS A 321 19.33 -17.90 -5.59
N LYS A 322 20.61 -18.26 -5.73
CA LYS A 322 21.42 -18.82 -4.65
C LYS A 322 21.72 -17.74 -3.61
N GLY A 323 21.45 -18.03 -2.34
CA GLY A 323 21.62 -17.07 -1.27
C GLY A 323 23.08 -16.64 -1.11
N GLY A 324 23.39 -15.38 -1.45
CA GLY A 324 24.64 -14.75 -0.99
C GLY A 324 24.56 -14.41 0.50
N ALA A 325 25.70 -14.19 1.17
CA ALA A 325 25.76 -13.88 2.60
C ALA A 325 24.97 -12.63 3.05
N LEU A 326 24.48 -11.81 2.10
CA LEU A 326 23.71 -10.58 2.31
C LEU A 326 22.33 -10.61 1.64
N ALA A 327 21.90 -11.73 1.08
CA ALA A 327 20.59 -11.81 0.45
C ALA A 327 19.49 -11.91 1.53
N GLU A 328 18.31 -11.37 1.21
CA GLU A 328 17.14 -11.33 2.09
C GLU A 328 16.18 -12.50 1.75
N ALA A 329 15.38 -12.98 2.70
CA ALA A 329 14.42 -14.08 2.47
C ALA A 329 13.36 -13.81 1.38
N ASN A 330 13.00 -12.55 1.15
CA ASN A 330 12.12 -12.14 0.06
C ASN A 330 12.75 -12.31 -1.34
N LYS A 331 14.06 -12.57 -1.44
CA LYS A 331 14.83 -12.65 -2.71
C LYS A 331 15.42 -14.03 -2.99
N SER A 332 15.50 -14.91 -1.99
CA SER A 332 15.98 -16.28 -2.17
C SER A 332 15.18 -17.26 -1.34
N TRP A 333 14.69 -18.33 -1.99
CA TRP A 333 14.01 -19.42 -1.30
C TRP A 333 14.89 -20.09 -0.24
N GLU A 334 16.19 -20.14 -0.48
CA GLU A 334 17.16 -20.76 0.42
C GLU A 334 17.28 -19.98 1.73
N ILE A 335 17.34 -18.65 1.63
CA ILE A 335 17.42 -17.78 2.81
C ILE A 335 16.10 -17.76 3.55
N TRP A 336 14.98 -17.72 2.83
CA TRP A 336 13.66 -17.90 3.44
C TRP A 336 13.59 -19.20 4.24
N TRP A 337 14.02 -20.32 3.65
CA TRP A 337 14.02 -21.62 4.32
C TRP A 337 14.89 -21.63 5.58
N TYR A 338 16.06 -20.99 5.55
CA TYR A 338 16.92 -20.89 6.72
C TYR A 338 16.35 -19.98 7.82
N GLU A 339 15.82 -18.81 7.46
CA GLU A 339 15.11 -17.93 8.42
C GLU A 339 13.94 -18.67 9.05
N GLU A 340 13.19 -19.43 8.25
CA GLU A 340 12.05 -20.20 8.71
C GLU A 340 12.44 -21.22 9.78
N GLN A 341 13.58 -21.89 9.58
CA GLN A 341 14.10 -22.90 10.51
C GLN A 341 15.00 -22.32 11.60
N ASP A 342 15.19 -21.00 11.66
CA ASP A 342 16.15 -20.42 12.61
C ASP A 342 15.73 -20.64 14.08
N HIS A 343 14.42 -20.70 14.33
CA HIS A 343 13.89 -21.09 15.63
C HIS A 343 14.36 -22.49 16.06
N LEU A 344 14.54 -23.44 15.14
CA LEU A 344 15.05 -24.79 15.44
C LEU A 344 16.53 -24.76 15.86
N ARG A 345 17.30 -23.77 15.38
CA ARG A 345 18.72 -23.61 15.73
C ARG A 345 18.90 -23.04 17.13
N THR A 346 18.02 -22.14 17.53
CA THR A 346 18.04 -21.47 18.84
C THR A 346 17.28 -22.25 19.93
N THR A 347 16.46 -23.23 19.54
CA THR A 347 15.66 -24.04 20.47
C THR A 347 16.51 -25.09 21.21
N GLY A 348 16.37 -25.14 22.53
CA GLY A 348 17.03 -26.12 23.39
C GLY A 348 16.52 -27.55 23.19
N LEU A 349 17.20 -28.53 23.79
CA LEU A 349 16.92 -29.96 23.60
C LEU A 349 15.45 -30.34 23.88
N TRP A 350 14.83 -29.72 24.89
CA TRP A 350 13.43 -29.95 25.23
C TRP A 350 12.44 -29.35 24.23
N GLY A 351 12.74 -28.21 23.63
CA GLY A 351 11.87 -27.63 22.60
C GLY A 351 11.91 -28.45 21.31
N LYS A 352 13.10 -28.95 20.91
CA LYS A 352 13.24 -29.88 19.78
C LYS A 352 12.45 -31.18 20.01
N LEU A 353 12.49 -31.70 21.24
CA LEU A 353 11.73 -32.90 21.60
C LEU A 353 10.22 -32.64 21.55
N LEU A 354 9.76 -31.48 22.02
CA LEU A 354 8.36 -31.08 21.94
C LEU A 354 7.89 -30.93 20.49
N GLU A 355 8.69 -30.32 19.62
CA GLU A 355 8.39 -30.20 18.18
C GLU A 355 8.29 -31.57 17.51
N ILE A 356 9.22 -32.49 17.78
CA ILE A 356 9.13 -33.87 17.29
C ILE A 356 7.82 -34.53 17.72
N ILE A 357 7.40 -34.36 18.99
CA ILE A 357 6.13 -34.91 19.47
C ILE A 357 4.93 -34.26 18.75
N LEU A 358 4.97 -32.93 18.56
CA LEU A 358 3.92 -32.19 17.87
C LEU A 358 3.83 -32.55 16.39
N ASP A 359 4.94 -32.83 15.72
CA ASP A 359 4.96 -33.27 14.32
C ASP A 359 4.47 -34.71 14.18
N LEU A 360 4.79 -35.57 15.15
CA LEU A 360 4.30 -36.94 15.22
C LEU A 360 2.84 -37.06 15.71
N ARG A 361 2.18 -35.97 16.13
CA ARG A 361 0.85 -36.01 16.76
C ARG A 361 -0.20 -36.77 15.96
N PHE A 362 -0.17 -36.65 14.63
CA PHE A 362 -1.14 -37.32 13.77
C PHE A 362 -0.94 -38.84 13.76
N PHE A 363 0.28 -39.33 13.94
CA PHE A 363 0.53 -40.76 14.14
C PHE A 363 -0.12 -41.28 15.42
N PHE A 364 -0.01 -40.52 16.52
CA PHE A 364 -0.65 -40.90 17.78
C PHE A 364 -2.18 -40.82 17.71
N PHE A 365 -2.75 -39.79 17.08
CA PHE A 365 -4.20 -39.69 16.90
C PHE A 365 -4.75 -40.81 16.01
N GLN A 366 -4.11 -41.10 14.89
CA GLN A 366 -4.54 -42.18 14.01
C GLN A 366 -4.42 -43.53 14.71
N TYR A 367 -3.37 -43.75 15.50
CA TYR A 367 -3.22 -44.98 16.27
C TYR A 367 -4.38 -45.15 17.27
N GLY A 368 -4.75 -44.07 17.97
CA GLY A 368 -5.92 -44.05 18.84
C GLY A 368 -7.21 -44.36 18.09
N ILE A 369 -7.43 -43.75 16.92
CA ILE A 369 -8.63 -44.00 16.11
C ILE A 369 -8.71 -45.46 15.67
N VAL A 370 -7.64 -46.02 15.13
CA VAL A 370 -7.65 -47.39 14.57
C VAL A 370 -7.80 -48.45 15.65
N TYR A 371 -7.05 -48.33 16.75
CA TYR A 371 -6.93 -49.41 17.73
C TYR A 371 -7.78 -49.21 18.99
N GLN A 372 -8.06 -47.96 19.41
CA GLN A 372 -8.88 -47.71 20.61
C GLN A 372 -10.37 -47.56 20.28
N LEU A 373 -10.74 -47.10 19.08
CA LEU A 373 -12.16 -47.03 18.68
C LEU A 373 -12.71 -48.34 18.10
N GLY A 374 -11.92 -49.43 18.11
CA GLY A 374 -12.37 -50.76 17.71
C GLY A 374 -12.61 -50.95 16.20
N ILE A 375 -12.22 -49.97 15.37
CA ILE A 375 -12.42 -49.99 13.92
C ILE A 375 -11.71 -51.19 13.27
N ALA A 376 -10.57 -51.59 13.81
CA ALA A 376 -9.79 -52.75 13.37
C ALA A 376 -10.28 -54.11 13.92
N ASN A 377 -11.44 -54.17 14.57
CA ASN A 377 -12.01 -55.40 15.15
C ASN A 377 -10.99 -56.19 16.02
N HIS A 378 -10.30 -55.46 16.91
CA HIS A 378 -9.22 -55.95 17.81
C HIS A 378 -7.96 -56.49 17.13
N SER A 379 -7.80 -56.34 15.82
CA SER A 379 -6.54 -56.65 15.15
C SER A 379 -5.47 -55.64 15.57
N THR A 380 -4.34 -56.12 16.10
CA THR A 380 -3.16 -55.30 16.47
C THR A 380 -2.10 -55.25 15.36
N ASN A 381 -2.47 -55.70 14.15
CA ASN A 381 -1.54 -55.80 13.04
C ASN A 381 -1.19 -54.41 12.50
N VAL A 382 0.12 -54.10 12.47
CA VAL A 382 0.67 -52.86 11.91
C VAL A 382 0.18 -52.58 10.48
N GLY A 383 -0.08 -53.63 9.69
CA GLY A 383 -0.66 -53.49 8.35
C GLY A 383 -2.03 -52.82 8.33
N VAL A 384 -2.87 -53.04 9.34
CA VAL A 384 -4.20 -52.38 9.47
C VAL A 384 -4.03 -50.88 9.74
N TYR A 385 -3.07 -50.53 10.58
CA TYR A 385 -2.71 -49.13 10.80
C TYR A 385 -2.18 -48.47 9.53
N LEU A 386 -1.25 -49.10 8.81
CA LEU A 386 -0.73 -48.55 7.55
C LEU A 386 -1.82 -48.40 6.47
N LEU A 387 -2.72 -49.37 6.36
CA LEU A 387 -3.88 -49.29 5.46
C LEU A 387 -4.86 -48.16 5.82
N SER A 388 -4.93 -47.76 7.10
CA SER A 388 -5.82 -46.67 7.53
C SER A 388 -5.40 -45.28 7.05
N TRP A 389 -4.18 -45.14 6.52
CA TRP A 389 -3.65 -43.88 5.98
C TRP A 389 -3.89 -43.72 4.47
N ILE A 390 -4.38 -44.77 3.81
CA ILE A 390 -4.72 -44.81 2.37
C ILE A 390 -6.24 -44.65 2.27
#